data_AF-A0A821GHT2-F1
#
_entry.id   AF-A0A821GHT2-F1
#
_cell.length_a   1.000
_cell.length_b   1.000
_cell.length_c   1.000
_cell.angle_alpha   90.00
_cell.angle_beta   90.00
_cell.angle_gamma   90.00
#
_symmetry.space_group_name_H-M   'P 1'
#
loop_
_entity.id
_entity.type
_entity.pdbx_description
1 polymer ?
#
loop_
_entity_poly.entity_id
_entity_poly.type
_entity_poly.pdbx_seq_one_letter_code
_entity_poly.pdbx_strand_id
1 'polypeptide(L)'
;MASEYNNEGRLPIHEAAFRDYDTVVEQILANHDSKGGHKNNENDENRTEEEKERLNLLHQERVQEMVEAITYDYFRLTPLLAATVGNARRTIECLIKYGAKVTCRDSDNRSMASITVLKQNADLFLYFAEAPYANELDLWNTLMTMFISKTLDESSAAGHLLEQLTSPQYINTVWSYISNLRLIEKTIQVLIQTVNNTNNLNEPLLLSCLIIFYNLMYIDPNFRTIFSQNEEGARAFVKMHKTNDIILLVFSHIVCQLCDDIRCIRAFVNQNLIGELQTLLNIDTMNISIKQVCLYFDILGKIAHYKKEYQTLIQNSSSTKRTILEQAIDLLERFDRDLTLSILRFIRDLCLENEEQQQICADNHLLIAHLLSALNSTYKDVQRSSVDTLQMIIIHNSGSQFTIFQQGGAEQLLTLLNKATLPKLRISIICTLWSLTGREPSRRQTTA
;
A
#
# COMPACT_ATOMS: atom_id res chain seq x y z
N MET A 1 -19.44 45.56 -18.72
CA MET A 1 -18.89 44.32 -19.35
C MET A 1 -19.14 43.05 -18.52
N ALA A 2 -19.71 43.09 -17.31
CA ALA A 2 -19.84 41.92 -16.43
C ALA A 2 -20.88 40.85 -16.84
N SER A 3 -21.65 41.04 -17.92
CA SER A 3 -22.84 40.23 -18.25
C SER A 3 -22.83 39.66 -19.67
N GLU A 4 -21.69 39.73 -20.38
CA GLU A 4 -21.57 39.21 -21.74
C GLU A 4 -20.69 37.97 -21.73
N TYR A 5 -21.16 36.93 -22.39
CA TYR A 5 -20.44 35.68 -22.53
C TYR A 5 -19.31 35.86 -23.56
N ASN A 6 -18.13 35.33 -23.24
CA ASN A 6 -17.05 35.23 -24.22
C ASN A 6 -17.38 34.17 -25.31
N ASN A 7 -16.50 34.03 -26.30
CA ASN A 7 -16.66 33.06 -27.38
C ASN A 7 -16.68 31.59 -26.90
N GLU A 8 -16.29 31.34 -25.65
CA GLU A 8 -16.31 30.03 -25.00
C GLU A 8 -17.56 29.84 -24.12
N GLY A 9 -18.54 30.75 -24.17
CA GLY A 9 -19.75 30.63 -23.37
C GLY A 9 -19.52 30.85 -21.87
N ARG A 10 -18.53 31.67 -21.48
CA ARG A 10 -18.24 32.02 -20.08
C ARG A 10 -18.47 33.50 -19.78
N LEU A 11 -19.13 33.79 -18.66
CA LEU A 11 -19.15 35.15 -18.08
C LEU A 11 -17.80 35.53 -17.47
N PRO A 12 -17.47 36.82 -17.32
CA PRO A 12 -16.23 37.28 -16.67
C PRO A 12 -16.01 36.70 -15.27
N ILE A 13 -17.10 36.48 -14.50
CA ILE A 13 -17.03 35.87 -13.18
C ILE A 13 -16.51 34.42 -13.23
N HIS A 14 -16.84 33.64 -14.28
CA HIS A 14 -16.33 32.27 -14.44
C HIS A 14 -14.83 32.26 -14.74
N GLU A 15 -14.37 33.16 -15.60
CA GLU A 15 -12.95 33.24 -15.96
C GLU A 15 -12.10 33.74 -14.79
N ALA A 16 -12.59 34.75 -14.05
CA ALA A 16 -11.96 35.22 -12.83
C ALA A 16 -11.94 34.10 -11.76
N ALA A 17 -13.03 33.35 -11.65
CA ALA A 17 -13.13 32.21 -10.74
C ALA A 17 -12.14 31.10 -11.08
N PHE A 18 -12.05 30.71 -12.34
CA PHE A 18 -11.11 29.69 -12.81
C PHE A 18 -9.63 30.06 -12.60
N ARG A 19 -9.29 31.36 -12.67
CA ARG A 19 -7.90 31.85 -12.54
C ARG A 19 -7.48 32.25 -11.13
N ASP A 20 -8.31 32.02 -10.13
CA ASP A 20 -8.08 32.45 -8.73
C ASP A 20 -7.94 33.97 -8.58
N TYR A 21 -8.72 34.75 -9.35
CA TYR A 21 -8.81 36.20 -9.21
C TYR A 21 -9.93 36.61 -8.25
N ASP A 22 -9.79 36.23 -6.98
CA ASP A 22 -10.72 36.49 -5.89
C ASP A 22 -11.10 37.98 -5.78
N THR A 23 -10.14 38.89 -5.87
CA THR A 23 -10.37 40.36 -5.86
C THR A 23 -11.24 40.82 -7.04
N VAL A 24 -11.09 40.22 -8.21
CA VAL A 24 -11.91 40.54 -9.39
C VAL A 24 -13.32 39.96 -9.21
N VAL A 25 -13.45 38.76 -8.66
CA VAL A 25 -14.76 38.17 -8.31
C VAL A 25 -15.47 39.02 -7.26
N GLU A 26 -14.78 39.42 -6.20
CA GLU A 26 -15.33 40.30 -5.15
C GLU A 26 -15.76 41.65 -5.75
N GLN A 27 -14.95 42.25 -6.62
CA GLN A 27 -15.35 43.48 -7.33
C GLN A 27 -16.56 43.25 -8.26
N ILE A 28 -16.66 42.12 -8.95
CA ILE A 28 -17.81 41.82 -9.81
C ILE A 28 -19.09 41.66 -8.97
N LEU A 29 -18.99 41.05 -7.79
CA LEU A 29 -20.12 40.82 -6.88
C LEU A 29 -20.47 42.08 -6.06
N ALA A 30 -19.49 42.91 -5.71
CA ALA A 30 -19.68 44.13 -4.93
C ALA A 30 -20.01 45.37 -5.77
N ASN A 31 -19.59 45.46 -7.04
CA ASN A 31 -19.79 46.66 -7.85
C ASN A 31 -21.26 46.82 -8.28
N HIS A 32 -21.89 47.80 -7.65
CA HIS A 32 -23.29 48.17 -7.77
C HIS A 32 -23.65 48.79 -9.15
N ASP A 33 -22.77 49.55 -9.80
CA ASP A 33 -23.18 50.41 -10.93
C ASP A 33 -22.06 50.68 -11.95
N SER A 34 -21.93 49.86 -13.01
CA SER A 34 -21.05 50.19 -14.15
C SER A 34 -21.70 50.08 -15.53
N LYS A 35 -23.04 49.98 -15.59
CA LYS A 35 -23.80 50.13 -16.85
C LYS A 35 -24.63 51.41 -16.94
N GLY A 36 -24.58 52.31 -15.96
CA GLY A 36 -25.14 53.66 -16.06
C GLY A 36 -24.17 54.68 -15.49
N GLY A 37 -23.65 55.57 -16.34
CA GLY A 37 -22.81 56.69 -15.91
C GLY A 37 -23.58 57.75 -15.13
N HIS A 38 -24.06 57.42 -13.93
CA HIS A 38 -24.50 58.40 -12.95
C HIS A 38 -23.49 58.47 -11.82
N LYS A 39 -22.76 59.58 -11.82
CA LYS A 39 -21.95 60.06 -10.70
C LYS A 39 -22.76 59.94 -9.40
N ASN A 40 -22.07 59.59 -8.32
CA ASN A 40 -22.49 59.79 -6.93
C ASN A 40 -23.40 61.02 -6.81
N ASN A 41 -24.71 60.81 -6.77
CA ASN A 41 -25.65 61.85 -6.41
C ASN A 41 -25.82 61.78 -4.90
N GLU A 42 -25.83 62.94 -4.26
CA GLU A 42 -26.04 63.22 -2.83
C GLU A 42 -27.38 62.68 -2.24
N ASN A 43 -28.04 61.73 -2.92
CA ASN A 43 -29.31 61.12 -2.55
C ASN A 43 -29.17 59.80 -1.77
N ASP A 44 -27.98 59.22 -1.61
CA ASP A 44 -27.81 57.97 -0.84
C ASP A 44 -28.00 58.15 0.68
N GLU A 45 -27.74 59.35 1.20
CA GLU A 45 -27.96 59.67 2.62
C GLU A 45 -29.45 59.90 2.97
N ASN A 46 -30.31 60.18 1.99
CA ASN A 46 -31.73 60.52 2.19
C ASN A 46 -32.73 59.39 1.88
N ARG A 47 -32.28 58.16 1.60
CA ARG A 47 -33.19 57.02 1.39
C ARG A 47 -33.86 56.60 2.70
N THR A 48 -35.16 56.37 2.65
CA THR A 48 -35.92 55.76 3.75
C THR A 48 -35.38 54.36 4.08
N GLU A 49 -35.55 53.88 5.32
CA GLU A 49 -35.08 52.53 5.69
C GLU A 49 -35.68 51.44 4.79
N GLU A 50 -36.94 51.58 4.39
CA GLU A 50 -37.63 50.67 3.47
C GLU A 50 -36.99 50.64 2.07
N GLU A 51 -36.51 51.78 1.55
CA GLU A 51 -35.81 51.84 0.26
C GLU A 51 -34.40 51.23 0.32
N LYS A 52 -33.71 51.36 1.46
CA LYS A 52 -32.41 50.72 1.68
C LYS A 52 -32.56 49.21 1.79
N GLU A 53 -33.56 48.74 2.51
CA GLU A 53 -33.88 47.31 2.64
C GLU A 53 -34.23 46.70 1.28
N ARG A 54 -35.06 47.37 0.48
CA ARG A 54 -35.42 46.92 -0.87
C ARG A 54 -34.23 46.88 -1.82
N LEU A 55 -33.32 47.86 -1.74
CA LEU A 55 -32.09 47.86 -2.54
C LEU A 55 -31.15 46.71 -2.13
N ASN A 56 -31.02 46.47 -0.82
CA ASN A 56 -30.22 45.36 -0.31
C ASN A 56 -30.77 44.00 -0.75
N LEU A 57 -32.10 43.81 -0.73
CA LEU A 57 -32.72 42.59 -1.22
C LEU A 57 -32.46 42.37 -2.72
N LEU A 58 -32.63 43.41 -3.53
CA LEU A 58 -32.34 43.36 -4.97
C LEU A 58 -30.87 43.05 -5.25
N HIS A 59 -29.96 43.60 -4.44
CA HIS A 59 -28.54 43.31 -4.53
C HIS A 59 -28.25 41.84 -4.20
N GLN A 60 -28.84 41.31 -3.13
CA GLN A 60 -28.71 39.90 -2.74
C GLN A 60 -29.26 38.96 -3.83
N GLU A 61 -30.43 39.26 -4.41
CA GLU A 61 -31.00 38.47 -5.51
C GLU A 61 -30.07 38.43 -6.72
N ARG A 62 -29.47 39.57 -7.10
CA ARG A 62 -28.54 39.65 -8.22
C ARG A 62 -27.22 38.95 -7.94
N VAL A 63 -26.66 39.11 -6.73
CA VAL A 63 -25.47 38.35 -6.30
C VAL A 63 -25.76 36.86 -6.42
N GLN A 64 -26.93 36.41 -5.95
CA GLN A 64 -27.35 35.01 -6.07
C GLN A 64 -27.46 34.55 -7.52
N GLU A 65 -28.04 35.38 -8.41
CA GLU A 65 -28.11 35.09 -9.85
C GLU A 65 -26.72 34.95 -10.46
N MET A 66 -25.75 35.77 -10.02
CA MET A 66 -24.39 35.76 -10.55
C MET A 66 -23.54 34.59 -10.03
N VAL A 67 -23.63 34.24 -8.74
CA VAL A 67 -22.88 33.11 -8.17
C VAL A 67 -23.44 31.75 -8.60
N GLU A 68 -24.72 31.70 -9.01
CA GLU A 68 -25.38 30.52 -9.58
C GLU A 68 -25.52 30.58 -11.11
N ALA A 69 -24.98 31.62 -11.75
CA ALA A 69 -24.95 31.70 -13.21
C ALA A 69 -24.19 30.50 -13.76
N ILE A 70 -24.62 29.99 -14.91
CA ILE A 70 -23.95 28.85 -15.54
C ILE A 70 -23.28 29.29 -16.85
N THR A 71 -22.20 28.60 -17.20
CA THR A 71 -21.63 28.68 -18.54
C THR A 71 -22.62 28.16 -19.59
N TYR A 72 -22.51 28.66 -20.82
CA TYR A 72 -23.25 28.18 -21.99
C TYR A 72 -22.48 27.15 -22.81
N ASP A 73 -21.27 26.77 -22.38
CA ASP A 73 -20.55 25.65 -22.96
C ASP A 73 -21.20 24.31 -22.58
N TYR A 74 -20.63 23.22 -23.11
CA TYR A 74 -21.11 21.86 -22.84
C TYR A 74 -21.08 21.52 -21.34
N PHE A 75 -20.20 22.15 -20.55
CA PHE A 75 -19.99 21.81 -19.14
C PHE A 75 -21.01 22.45 -18.19
N ARG A 76 -21.61 23.60 -18.55
CA ARG A 76 -22.61 24.31 -17.73
C ARG A 76 -22.18 24.51 -16.26
N LEU A 77 -20.96 24.99 -16.07
CA LEU A 77 -20.35 25.20 -14.76
C LEU A 77 -20.90 26.47 -14.10
N THR A 78 -21.14 26.43 -12.79
CA THR A 78 -21.26 27.65 -11.98
C THR A 78 -19.88 28.27 -11.75
N PRO A 79 -19.76 29.55 -11.35
CA PRO A 79 -18.49 30.14 -10.91
C PRO A 79 -17.78 29.29 -9.86
N LEU A 80 -18.52 28.68 -8.92
CA LEU A 80 -17.95 27.83 -7.88
C LEU A 80 -17.34 26.54 -8.44
N LEU A 81 -18.02 25.89 -9.39
CA LEU A 81 -17.48 24.72 -10.09
C LEU A 81 -16.28 25.13 -10.96
N ALA A 82 -16.34 26.27 -11.65
CA ALA A 82 -15.22 26.80 -12.44
C ALA A 82 -13.98 27.06 -11.56
N ALA A 83 -14.17 27.64 -10.36
CA ALA A 83 -13.09 27.82 -9.39
C ALA A 83 -12.52 26.47 -8.91
N THR A 84 -13.37 25.47 -8.71
CA THR A 84 -12.95 24.11 -8.33
C THR A 84 -12.12 23.45 -9.44
N VAL A 85 -12.53 23.58 -10.71
CA VAL A 85 -11.75 23.09 -11.87
C VAL A 85 -10.39 23.79 -11.96
N GLY A 86 -10.35 25.09 -11.63
CA GLY A 86 -9.15 25.93 -11.66
C GLY A 86 -8.22 25.83 -10.43
N ASN A 87 -8.58 25.03 -9.42
CA ASN A 87 -7.88 25.01 -8.12
C ASN A 87 -7.79 26.40 -7.44
N ALA A 88 -8.84 27.21 -7.60
CA ALA A 88 -8.87 28.59 -7.16
C ALA A 88 -9.41 28.71 -5.73
N ARG A 89 -8.60 28.32 -4.74
CA ARG A 89 -9.01 28.25 -3.32
C ARG A 89 -9.55 29.58 -2.80
N ARG A 90 -8.88 30.70 -3.09
CA ARG A 90 -9.30 32.03 -2.58
C ARG A 90 -10.63 32.43 -3.18
N THR A 91 -10.81 32.15 -4.47
CA THR A 91 -12.09 32.41 -5.12
C THR A 91 -13.20 31.50 -4.60
N ILE A 92 -12.92 30.24 -4.27
CA ILE A 92 -13.91 29.34 -3.65
C ILE A 92 -14.38 29.92 -2.30
N GLU A 93 -13.44 30.34 -1.44
CA GLU A 93 -13.75 31.00 -0.16
C GLU A 93 -14.60 32.26 -0.38
N CYS A 94 -14.24 33.09 -1.36
CA CYS A 94 -15.01 34.27 -1.73
C CYS A 94 -16.43 33.93 -2.19
N LEU A 95 -16.59 33.01 -3.14
CA LEU A 95 -17.91 32.67 -3.71
C LEU A 95 -18.85 32.09 -2.64
N ILE A 96 -18.32 31.26 -1.73
CA ILE A 96 -19.11 30.70 -0.62
C ILE A 96 -19.52 31.80 0.38
N LYS A 97 -18.63 32.76 0.69
CA LYS A 97 -18.96 33.96 1.49
C LYS A 97 -20.13 34.75 0.88
N TYR A 98 -20.25 34.77 -0.45
CA TYR A 98 -21.34 35.42 -1.18
C TYR A 98 -22.55 34.51 -1.45
N GLY A 99 -22.65 33.34 -0.82
CA GLY A 99 -23.85 32.49 -0.88
C GLY A 99 -23.90 31.48 -2.03
N ALA A 100 -22.77 31.20 -2.68
CA ALA A 100 -22.70 30.13 -3.68
C ALA A 100 -23.02 28.76 -3.08
N LYS A 101 -23.86 27.98 -3.76
CA LYS A 101 -24.30 26.66 -3.30
C LYS A 101 -23.20 25.61 -3.52
N VAL A 102 -22.68 25.04 -2.44
CA VAL A 102 -21.66 23.98 -2.47
C VAL A 102 -22.16 22.66 -3.07
N THR A 103 -23.48 22.44 -3.08
CA THR A 103 -24.11 21.24 -3.65
C THR A 103 -24.37 21.36 -5.15
N CYS A 104 -23.85 22.39 -5.83
CA CYS A 104 -24.02 22.58 -7.27
C CYS A 104 -23.39 21.42 -8.07
N ARG A 105 -23.95 21.19 -9.26
CA ARG A 105 -23.51 20.13 -10.18
C ARG A 105 -23.45 20.64 -11.62
N ASP A 106 -22.50 20.11 -12.38
CA ASP A 106 -22.34 20.41 -13.80
C ASP A 106 -23.34 19.63 -14.68
N SER A 107 -23.22 19.77 -16.01
CA SER A 107 -24.08 19.07 -16.98
C SER A 107 -23.95 17.54 -16.93
N ASP A 108 -22.81 17.02 -16.49
CA ASP A 108 -22.54 15.60 -16.32
C ASP A 108 -22.79 15.13 -14.88
N ASN A 109 -23.54 15.93 -14.10
CA ASN A 109 -23.91 15.65 -12.70
C ASN A 109 -22.71 15.59 -11.73
N ARG A 110 -21.58 16.19 -12.09
CA ARG A 110 -20.36 16.26 -11.27
C ARG A 110 -20.48 17.36 -10.23
N SER A 111 -20.29 17.01 -8.97
CA SER A 111 -20.17 17.95 -7.84
C SER A 111 -18.73 18.46 -7.68
N MET A 112 -18.53 19.44 -6.81
CA MET A 112 -17.19 19.89 -6.39
C MET A 112 -16.28 18.73 -5.96
N ALA A 113 -16.84 17.75 -5.22
CA ALA A 113 -16.11 16.56 -4.79
C ALA A 113 -15.58 15.77 -6.00
N SER A 114 -16.44 15.42 -6.95
CA SER A 114 -16.04 14.64 -8.13
C SER A 114 -15.04 15.39 -9.02
N ILE A 115 -15.19 16.72 -9.16
CA ILE A 115 -14.22 17.54 -9.91
C ILE A 115 -12.86 17.52 -9.21
N THR A 116 -12.82 17.65 -7.88
CA THR A 116 -11.58 17.61 -7.09
C THR A 116 -10.87 16.27 -7.26
N VAL A 117 -11.62 15.18 -7.28
CA VAL A 117 -11.10 13.83 -7.54
C VAL A 117 -10.53 13.71 -8.95
N LEU A 118 -11.28 14.13 -9.97
CA LEU A 118 -10.83 14.12 -11.37
C LEU A 118 -9.56 14.95 -11.59
N LYS A 119 -9.42 16.06 -10.85
CA LYS A 119 -8.25 16.94 -10.89
C LYS A 119 -7.08 16.44 -10.04
N GLN A 120 -7.24 15.35 -9.28
CA GLN A 120 -6.20 14.73 -8.47
C GLN A 120 -5.50 15.73 -7.54
N ASN A 121 -6.30 16.57 -6.89
CA ASN A 121 -5.80 17.66 -6.07
C ASN A 121 -5.98 17.38 -4.58
N ALA A 122 -4.95 16.83 -3.96
CA ALA A 122 -4.94 16.47 -2.54
C ALA A 122 -5.12 17.68 -1.60
N ASP A 123 -4.50 18.82 -1.92
CA ASP A 123 -4.59 20.04 -1.10
C ASP A 123 -6.02 20.58 -1.04
N LEU A 124 -6.69 20.66 -2.20
CA LEU A 124 -8.06 21.11 -2.27
C LEU A 124 -9.03 20.11 -1.64
N PHE A 125 -8.76 18.80 -1.80
CA PHE A 125 -9.54 17.76 -1.13
C PHE A 125 -9.48 17.89 0.39
N LEU A 126 -8.28 18.11 0.95
CA LEU A 126 -8.09 18.31 2.38
C LEU A 126 -8.73 19.61 2.88
N TYR A 127 -8.60 20.68 2.11
CA TYR A 127 -9.30 21.94 2.42
C TYR A 127 -10.82 21.71 2.52
N PHE A 128 -11.42 20.98 1.58
CA PHE A 128 -12.85 20.66 1.66
C PHE A 128 -13.21 19.69 2.78
N ALA A 129 -12.31 18.78 3.17
CA ALA A 129 -12.52 17.86 4.27
C ALA A 129 -12.56 18.56 5.64
N GLU A 130 -11.86 19.69 5.77
CA GLU A 130 -11.82 20.51 6.99
C GLU A 130 -12.87 21.65 6.99
N ALA A 131 -13.54 21.89 5.86
CA ALA A 131 -14.52 22.96 5.71
C ALA A 131 -15.79 22.69 6.54
N PRO A 132 -16.49 23.76 7.01
CA PRO A 132 -17.72 23.60 7.81
C PRO A 132 -18.86 22.88 7.06
N TYR A 133 -18.81 22.87 5.73
CA TYR A 133 -19.76 22.20 4.83
C TYR A 133 -19.27 20.83 4.31
N ALA A 134 -18.20 20.26 4.87
CA ALA A 134 -17.62 19.00 4.41
C ALA A 134 -18.63 17.84 4.29
N ASN A 135 -19.59 17.78 5.23
CA ASN A 135 -20.64 16.76 5.25
C ASN A 135 -21.59 16.83 4.03
N GLU A 136 -21.77 18.02 3.45
CA GLU A 136 -22.64 18.21 2.28
C GLU A 136 -21.96 17.76 0.97
N LEU A 137 -20.62 17.75 0.94
CA LEU A 137 -19.85 17.39 -0.24
C LEU A 137 -19.70 15.88 -0.44
N ASP A 138 -19.86 15.10 0.63
CA ASP A 138 -19.71 13.65 0.63
C ASP A 138 -18.41 13.17 -0.06
N LEU A 139 -17.30 13.84 0.28
CA LEU A 139 -16.01 13.71 -0.40
C LEU A 139 -15.51 12.26 -0.48
N TRP A 140 -15.57 11.54 0.64
CA TRP A 140 -15.00 10.19 0.72
C TRP A 140 -15.83 9.17 -0.04
N ASN A 141 -17.17 9.21 0.09
CA ASN A 141 -18.01 8.30 -0.69
C ASN A 141 -17.90 8.60 -2.18
N THR A 142 -17.79 9.87 -2.56
CA THR A 142 -17.55 10.27 -3.96
C THR A 142 -16.23 9.67 -4.46
N LEU A 143 -15.14 9.81 -3.69
CA LEU A 143 -13.83 9.25 -4.01
C LEU A 143 -13.88 7.71 -4.14
N MET A 144 -14.47 7.01 -3.16
CA MET A 144 -14.60 5.55 -3.21
C MET A 144 -15.49 5.08 -4.37
N THR A 145 -16.57 5.81 -4.67
CA THR A 145 -17.48 5.49 -5.79
C THR A 145 -16.77 5.64 -7.13
N MET A 146 -16.00 6.70 -7.30
CA MET A 146 -15.18 6.90 -8.51
C MET A 146 -14.06 5.87 -8.62
N PHE A 147 -13.46 5.47 -7.50
CA PHE A 147 -12.41 4.46 -7.45
C PHE A 147 -12.87 3.09 -7.99
N ILE A 148 -14.11 2.69 -7.67
CA ILE A 148 -14.72 1.45 -8.19
C ILE A 148 -15.49 1.65 -9.51
N SER A 149 -15.41 2.85 -10.11
CA SER A 149 -16.10 3.14 -11.36
C SER A 149 -15.57 2.28 -12.50
N LYS A 150 -16.47 1.96 -13.45
CA LYS A 150 -16.10 1.31 -14.71
C LYS A 150 -15.42 2.28 -15.68
N THR A 151 -15.56 3.59 -15.44
CA THR A 151 -14.91 4.61 -16.24
C THR A 151 -13.43 4.65 -15.87
N LEU A 152 -12.57 4.41 -16.86
CA LEU A 152 -11.12 4.34 -16.64
C LEU A 152 -10.55 5.65 -16.08
N ASP A 153 -11.03 6.78 -16.59
CA ASP A 153 -10.55 8.10 -16.18
C ASP A 153 -10.92 8.40 -14.72
N GLU A 154 -12.14 8.06 -14.30
CA GLU A 154 -12.61 8.27 -12.93
C GLU A 154 -11.85 7.39 -11.94
N SER A 155 -11.75 6.10 -12.24
CA SER A 155 -11.08 5.13 -11.37
C SER A 155 -9.58 5.41 -11.27
N SER A 156 -8.93 5.75 -12.38
CA SER A 156 -7.52 6.15 -12.41
C SER A 156 -7.27 7.44 -11.62
N ALA A 157 -8.08 8.48 -11.83
CA ALA A 157 -7.94 9.74 -11.09
C ALA A 157 -8.18 9.56 -9.59
N ALA A 158 -9.21 8.78 -9.21
CA ALA A 158 -9.47 8.41 -7.83
C ALA A 158 -8.32 7.61 -7.21
N GLY A 159 -7.73 6.67 -7.95
CA GLY A 159 -6.57 5.89 -7.51
C GLY A 159 -5.36 6.76 -7.25
N HIS A 160 -5.02 7.66 -8.17
CA HIS A 160 -3.91 8.61 -7.99
C HIS A 160 -4.15 9.57 -6.83
N LEU A 161 -5.37 10.09 -6.67
CA LEU A 161 -5.66 10.95 -5.53
C LEU A 161 -5.54 10.19 -4.21
N LEU A 162 -6.06 8.97 -4.11
CA LEU A 162 -5.91 8.15 -2.90
C LEU A 162 -4.45 7.80 -2.61
N GLU A 163 -3.66 7.54 -3.64
CA GLU A 163 -2.22 7.33 -3.51
C GLU A 163 -1.53 8.56 -2.91
N GLN A 164 -1.84 9.77 -3.41
CA GLN A 164 -1.34 11.02 -2.83
C GLN A 164 -1.80 11.21 -1.38
N LEU A 165 -3.10 11.03 -1.11
CA LEU A 165 -3.68 11.18 0.23
C LEU A 165 -3.09 10.18 1.24
N THR A 166 -2.64 9.00 0.77
CA THR A 166 -1.97 8.01 1.61
C THR A 166 -0.45 8.13 1.66
N SER A 167 0.13 9.08 0.93
CA SER A 167 1.58 9.33 0.98
C SER A 167 2.01 9.93 2.31
N PRO A 168 3.29 9.80 2.71
CA PRO A 168 3.82 10.33 3.97
C PRO A 168 3.57 11.84 4.18
N GLN A 169 3.39 12.61 3.10
CA GLN A 169 3.13 14.04 3.16
C GLN A 169 1.74 14.37 3.74
N TYR A 170 0.70 13.66 3.30
CA TYR A 170 -0.69 13.98 3.63
C TYR A 170 -1.28 13.05 4.68
N ILE A 171 -0.66 11.90 4.90
CA ILE A 171 -1.29 10.80 5.62
C ILE A 171 -1.73 11.17 7.03
N ASN A 172 -0.94 11.96 7.77
CA ASN A 172 -1.31 12.31 9.14
C ASN A 172 -2.60 13.14 9.20
N THR A 173 -2.78 14.06 8.26
CA THR A 173 -3.97 14.91 8.15
C THR A 173 -5.17 14.07 7.70
N VAL A 174 -5.00 13.31 6.61
CA VAL A 174 -6.04 12.43 6.05
C VAL A 174 -6.49 11.39 7.07
N TRP A 175 -5.55 10.81 7.81
CA TRP A 175 -5.84 9.76 8.78
C TRP A 175 -6.72 10.25 9.91
N SER A 176 -6.49 11.48 10.39
CA SER A 176 -7.35 12.10 11.39
C SER A 176 -8.80 12.19 10.89
N TYR A 177 -9.00 12.59 9.63
CA TYR A 177 -10.30 12.71 8.99
C TYR A 177 -10.98 11.34 8.80
N ILE A 178 -10.29 10.35 8.21
CA ILE A 178 -10.85 9.02 7.96
C ILE A 178 -11.15 8.28 9.27
N SER A 179 -10.28 8.41 10.28
CA SER A 179 -10.47 7.80 11.60
C SER A 179 -11.70 8.39 12.31
N ASN A 180 -11.86 9.71 12.30
CA ASN A 180 -13.03 10.39 12.87
C ASN A 180 -14.35 9.90 12.23
N LEU A 181 -14.32 9.62 10.93
CA LEU A 181 -15.50 9.14 10.19
C LEU A 181 -15.68 7.61 10.23
N ARG A 182 -14.76 6.86 10.87
CA ARG A 182 -14.76 5.38 10.92
C ARG A 182 -14.80 4.73 9.52
N LEU A 183 -14.12 5.34 8.54
CA LEU A 183 -14.18 4.92 7.14
C LEU A 183 -13.09 3.91 6.74
N ILE A 184 -12.13 3.64 7.63
CA ILE A 184 -10.96 2.78 7.34
C ILE A 184 -11.40 1.38 6.88
N GLU A 185 -12.30 0.74 7.63
CA GLU A 185 -12.76 -0.61 7.33
C GLU A 185 -13.41 -0.68 5.94
N LYS A 186 -14.27 0.29 5.63
CA LYS A 186 -14.92 0.40 4.32
C LYS A 186 -13.88 0.60 3.22
N THR A 187 -12.86 1.43 3.44
CA THR A 187 -11.78 1.64 2.48
C THR A 187 -10.99 0.37 2.22
N ILE A 188 -10.63 -0.38 3.27
CA ILE A 188 -9.92 -1.65 3.11
C ILE A 188 -10.80 -2.65 2.34
N GLN A 189 -12.10 -2.73 2.64
CA GLN A 189 -13.04 -3.58 1.92
C GLN A 189 -13.14 -3.20 0.43
N VAL A 190 -13.24 -1.91 0.12
CA VAL A 190 -13.25 -1.40 -1.26
C VAL A 190 -11.96 -1.77 -1.98
N LEU A 191 -10.79 -1.58 -1.35
CA LEU A 191 -9.50 -1.94 -1.94
C LEU A 191 -9.40 -3.45 -2.19
N ILE A 192 -9.83 -4.29 -1.25
CA ILE A 192 -9.90 -5.75 -1.41
C ILE A 192 -10.79 -6.12 -2.59
N GLN A 193 -11.98 -5.53 -2.67
CA GLN A 193 -12.94 -5.78 -3.76
C GLN A 193 -12.35 -5.37 -5.11
N THR A 194 -11.66 -4.23 -5.17
CA THR A 194 -10.98 -3.78 -6.39
C THR A 194 -9.93 -4.80 -6.80
N VAL A 195 -9.03 -5.24 -5.90
CA VAL A 195 -8.02 -6.28 -6.20
C VAL A 195 -8.67 -7.60 -6.63
N ASN A 196 -9.81 -8.00 -6.06
CA ASN A 196 -10.47 -9.27 -6.44
C ASN A 196 -11.05 -9.24 -7.87
N ASN A 197 -11.31 -8.05 -8.42
CA ASN A 197 -11.83 -7.87 -9.78
C ASN A 197 -10.72 -7.89 -10.86
N THR A 198 -9.54 -8.44 -10.56
CA THR A 198 -8.31 -8.42 -11.39
C THR A 198 -8.49 -8.82 -12.86
N ASN A 199 -9.46 -9.67 -13.19
CA ASN A 199 -9.67 -10.13 -14.57
C ASN A 199 -9.94 -9.01 -15.58
N ASN A 200 -10.36 -7.81 -15.13
CA ASN A 200 -10.65 -6.65 -15.97
C ASN A 200 -9.96 -5.35 -15.50
N LEU A 201 -9.02 -5.43 -14.56
CA LEU A 201 -8.41 -4.22 -13.98
C LEU A 201 -7.30 -3.65 -14.87
N ASN A 202 -7.26 -2.32 -14.91
CA ASN A 202 -6.14 -1.56 -15.45
C ASN A 202 -4.91 -1.73 -14.54
N GLU A 203 -3.75 -2.07 -15.10
CA GLU A 203 -2.50 -2.26 -14.35
C GLU A 203 -2.12 -1.05 -13.45
N PRO A 204 -2.18 0.20 -13.94
CA PRO A 204 -2.03 1.41 -13.12
C PRO A 204 -2.93 1.47 -11.89
N LEU A 205 -4.22 1.15 -12.04
CA LEU A 205 -5.16 1.19 -10.92
C LEU A 205 -4.81 0.12 -9.89
N LEU A 206 -4.46 -1.08 -10.35
CA LEU A 206 -4.02 -2.17 -9.47
C LEU A 206 -2.73 -1.79 -8.72
N LEU A 207 -1.78 -1.15 -9.40
CA LEU A 207 -0.56 -0.65 -8.76
C LEU A 207 -0.89 0.40 -7.69
N SER A 208 -1.72 1.40 -8.00
CA SER A 208 -2.15 2.39 -7.00
C SER A 208 -2.89 1.73 -5.84
N CYS A 209 -3.76 0.73 -6.08
CA CYS A 209 -4.38 -0.06 -5.02
C CYS A 209 -3.32 -0.66 -4.07
N LEU A 210 -2.30 -1.33 -4.63
CA LEU A 210 -1.25 -1.97 -3.84
C LEU A 210 -0.41 -0.94 -3.07
N ILE A 211 -0.10 0.22 -3.66
CA ILE A 211 0.62 1.29 -2.97
C ILE A 211 -0.22 1.83 -1.80
N ILE A 212 -1.52 2.06 -2.01
CA ILE A 212 -2.45 2.47 -0.94
C ILE A 212 -2.48 1.41 0.16
N PHE A 213 -2.61 0.13 -0.19
CA PHE A 213 -2.52 -1.00 0.75
C PHE A 213 -1.24 -0.95 1.58
N TYR A 214 -0.09 -0.81 0.91
CA TYR A 214 1.21 -0.75 1.55
C TYR A 214 1.30 0.41 2.53
N ASN A 215 0.85 1.61 2.13
CA ASN A 215 0.84 2.78 2.98
C ASN A 215 -0.02 2.53 4.23
N LEU A 216 -1.28 2.12 4.04
CA LEU A 216 -2.25 1.88 5.11
C LEU A 216 -1.78 0.88 6.17
N MET A 217 -1.00 -0.12 5.77
CA MET A 217 -0.45 -1.12 6.70
C MET A 217 0.47 -0.56 7.79
N TYR A 218 1.17 0.55 7.53
CA TYR A 218 2.08 1.17 8.51
C TYR A 218 1.37 2.15 9.44
N ILE A 219 0.19 2.61 9.05
CA ILE A 219 -0.52 3.68 9.76
C ILE A 219 -1.55 3.10 10.72
N ASP A 220 -2.30 2.09 10.27
CA ASP A 220 -3.34 1.48 11.10
C ASP A 220 -2.86 0.17 11.74
N PRO A 221 -2.70 0.11 13.06
CA PRO A 221 -2.44 -1.16 13.74
C PRO A 221 -3.56 -2.19 13.54
N ASN A 222 -4.79 -1.74 13.26
CA ASN A 222 -5.92 -2.63 13.00
C ASN A 222 -5.99 -3.15 11.57
N PHE A 223 -5.17 -2.64 10.65
CA PHE A 223 -5.17 -3.03 9.25
C PHE A 223 -5.14 -4.54 9.08
N ARG A 224 -4.17 -5.20 9.75
CA ARG A 224 -3.95 -6.64 9.69
C ARG A 224 -5.13 -7.42 10.27
N THR A 225 -5.77 -6.90 11.33
CA THR A 225 -6.99 -7.46 11.90
C THR A 225 -8.12 -7.45 10.86
N ILE A 226 -8.40 -6.30 10.25
CA ILE A 226 -9.47 -6.12 9.26
C ILE A 226 -9.21 -7.00 8.04
N PHE A 227 -7.97 -6.98 7.52
CA PHE A 227 -7.58 -7.84 6.40
C PHE A 227 -7.79 -9.32 6.71
N SER A 228 -7.37 -9.79 7.89
CA SER A 228 -7.48 -11.19 8.26
C SER A 228 -8.92 -11.70 8.44
N GLN A 229 -9.87 -10.80 8.71
CA GLN A 229 -11.29 -11.13 8.80
C GLN A 229 -11.95 -11.28 7.42
N ASN A 230 -11.29 -10.79 6.36
CA ASN A 230 -11.78 -10.86 5.01
C ASN A 230 -11.04 -11.93 4.21
N GLU A 231 -11.59 -13.14 4.16
CA GLU A 231 -11.00 -14.26 3.39
C GLU A 231 -10.86 -13.95 1.89
N GLU A 232 -11.71 -13.08 1.34
CA GLU A 232 -11.63 -12.67 -0.06
C GLU A 232 -10.36 -11.86 -0.33
N GLY A 233 -9.87 -11.10 0.66
CA GLY A 233 -8.60 -10.38 0.59
C GLY A 233 -7.43 -11.32 0.35
N ALA A 234 -7.28 -12.33 1.21
CA ALA A 234 -6.22 -13.34 1.03
C ALA A 234 -6.36 -14.07 -0.31
N ARG A 235 -7.58 -14.42 -0.72
CA ARG A 235 -7.85 -15.11 -1.99
C ARG A 235 -7.47 -14.26 -3.21
N ALA A 236 -7.85 -12.98 -3.19
CA ALA A 236 -7.54 -12.04 -4.25
C ALA A 236 -6.03 -11.92 -4.44
N PHE A 237 -5.31 -11.79 -3.32
CA PHE A 237 -3.85 -11.74 -3.30
C PHE A 237 -3.20 -13.01 -3.88
N VAL A 238 -3.62 -14.19 -3.44
CA VAL A 238 -3.07 -15.47 -3.96
C VAL A 238 -3.25 -15.62 -5.49
N LYS A 239 -4.31 -15.05 -6.07
CA LYS A 239 -4.58 -15.11 -7.52
C LYS A 239 -3.72 -14.14 -8.37
N MET A 240 -2.95 -13.24 -7.78
CA MET A 240 -2.23 -12.18 -8.50
C MET A 240 -0.98 -12.65 -9.28
N HIS A 241 -0.67 -13.95 -9.33
CA HIS A 241 0.54 -14.48 -9.96
C HIS A 241 0.69 -14.24 -11.47
N LYS A 242 -0.34 -13.72 -12.17
CA LYS A 242 -0.34 -13.51 -13.63
C LYS A 242 -0.11 -12.06 -14.08
N THR A 243 0.28 -11.17 -13.18
CA THR A 243 0.47 -9.74 -13.49
C THR A 243 1.91 -9.40 -13.85
N ASN A 244 2.13 -8.16 -14.31
CA ASN A 244 3.44 -7.55 -14.49
C ASN A 244 4.39 -7.74 -13.28
N ASP A 245 5.68 -7.94 -13.54
CA ASP A 245 6.74 -8.14 -12.53
C ASP A 245 6.77 -7.05 -11.46
N ILE A 246 6.52 -5.79 -11.82
CA ILE A 246 6.50 -4.67 -10.85
C ILE A 246 5.36 -4.85 -9.85
N ILE A 247 4.16 -5.19 -10.36
CA ILE A 247 2.98 -5.43 -9.52
C ILE A 247 3.24 -6.62 -8.62
N LEU A 248 3.82 -7.69 -9.17
CA LEU A 248 4.11 -8.91 -8.41
C LEU A 248 5.18 -8.66 -7.33
N LEU A 249 6.15 -7.77 -7.57
CA LEU A 249 7.14 -7.35 -6.57
C LEU A 249 6.50 -6.57 -5.42
N VAL A 250 5.69 -5.55 -5.73
CA VAL A 250 4.99 -4.75 -4.70
C VAL A 250 4.04 -5.64 -3.89
N PHE A 251 3.32 -6.51 -4.58
CA PHE A 251 2.49 -7.55 -3.99
C PHE A 251 3.27 -8.43 -3.01
N SER A 252 4.42 -8.95 -3.42
CA SER A 252 5.25 -9.83 -2.60
C SER A 252 5.72 -9.13 -1.33
N HIS A 253 6.04 -7.84 -1.42
CA HIS A 253 6.35 -7.03 -0.24
C HIS A 253 5.16 -6.92 0.71
N ILE A 254 3.96 -6.63 0.20
CA ILE A 254 2.74 -6.53 1.02
C ILE A 254 2.43 -7.85 1.71
N VAL A 255 2.44 -8.97 0.98
CA VAL A 255 2.22 -10.31 1.56
C VAL A 255 3.26 -10.61 2.63
N CYS A 256 4.54 -10.34 2.37
CA CYS A 256 5.60 -10.53 3.34
C CYS A 256 5.36 -9.72 4.62
N GLN A 257 4.90 -8.47 4.52
CA GLN A 257 4.56 -7.64 5.70
C GLN A 257 3.29 -8.12 6.41
N LEU A 258 2.28 -8.62 5.69
CA LEU A 258 1.08 -9.18 6.29
C LEU A 258 1.38 -10.48 7.06
N CYS A 259 2.33 -11.27 6.58
CA CYS A 259 2.81 -12.48 7.25
C CYS A 259 3.56 -12.23 8.57
N ASP A 260 3.73 -10.98 9.01
CA ASP A 260 4.12 -10.70 10.40
C ASP A 260 2.97 -10.91 11.40
N ASP A 261 1.72 -11.03 10.93
CA ASP A 261 0.55 -11.34 11.75
C ASP A 261 0.04 -12.76 11.49
N ILE A 262 -0.04 -13.50 12.59
CA ILE A 262 -0.54 -14.87 12.73
C ILE A 262 -1.92 -15.12 12.07
N ARG A 263 -2.81 -14.13 12.10
CA ARG A 263 -4.17 -14.22 11.55
C ARG A 263 -4.13 -14.12 10.04
N CYS A 264 -3.27 -13.24 9.51
CA CYS A 264 -3.02 -13.12 8.08
C CYS A 264 -2.34 -14.39 7.53
N ILE A 265 -1.37 -14.98 8.25
CA ILE A 265 -0.77 -16.27 7.87
C ILE A 265 -1.86 -17.33 7.71
N ARG A 266 -2.75 -17.48 8.70
CA ARG A 266 -3.87 -18.45 8.64
C ARG A 266 -4.74 -18.23 7.41
N ALA A 267 -5.12 -16.98 7.14
CA ALA A 267 -5.93 -16.64 5.98
C ALA A 267 -5.22 -17.02 4.67
N PHE A 268 -3.93 -16.73 4.52
CA PHE A 268 -3.16 -17.09 3.33
C PHE A 268 -2.97 -18.59 3.15
N VAL A 269 -2.66 -19.32 4.23
CA VAL A 269 -2.52 -20.78 4.18
C VAL A 269 -3.84 -21.43 3.76
N ASN A 270 -4.98 -20.98 4.30
CA ASN A 270 -6.31 -21.47 3.92
C ASN A 270 -6.64 -21.22 2.44
N GLN A 271 -6.06 -20.18 1.83
CA GLN A 271 -6.22 -19.88 0.41
C GLN A 271 -5.12 -20.51 -0.47
N ASN A 272 -4.34 -21.48 0.04
CA ASN A 272 -3.29 -22.19 -0.69
C ASN A 272 -2.12 -21.31 -1.19
N LEU A 273 -1.73 -20.27 -0.43
CA LEU A 273 -0.57 -19.45 -0.80
C LEU A 273 0.72 -20.28 -0.95
N ILE A 274 0.92 -21.32 -0.13
CA ILE A 274 2.12 -22.17 -0.20
C ILE A 274 2.23 -22.85 -1.57
N GLY A 275 1.14 -23.39 -2.09
CA GLY A 275 1.12 -24.02 -3.41
C GLY A 275 1.43 -23.03 -4.53
N GLU A 276 0.87 -21.82 -4.47
CA GLU A 276 1.17 -20.78 -5.48
C GLU A 276 2.61 -20.26 -5.38
N LEU A 277 3.19 -20.16 -4.18
CA LEU A 277 4.61 -19.80 -4.05
C LEU A 277 5.52 -20.90 -4.62
N GLN A 278 5.17 -22.17 -4.44
CA GLN A 278 5.93 -23.29 -5.02
C GLN A 278 5.88 -23.31 -6.55
N THR A 279 4.73 -22.97 -7.16
CA THR A 279 4.63 -22.84 -8.62
C THR A 279 5.46 -21.66 -9.12
N LEU A 280 5.44 -20.53 -8.42
CA LEU A 280 6.24 -19.34 -8.73
C LEU A 280 7.74 -19.55 -8.53
N LEU A 281 8.15 -20.42 -7.60
CA LEU A 281 9.57 -20.76 -7.36
C LEU A 281 10.13 -21.76 -8.38
N ASN A 282 9.33 -22.26 -9.32
CA ASN A 282 9.81 -23.23 -10.29
C ASN A 282 10.87 -22.62 -11.22
N ILE A 283 12.11 -23.08 -11.06
CA ILE A 283 13.33 -22.61 -11.74
C ILE A 283 13.22 -22.74 -13.26
N ASP A 284 12.56 -23.79 -13.73
CA ASP A 284 12.38 -24.06 -15.17
C ASP A 284 11.55 -22.95 -15.87
N THR A 285 10.83 -22.14 -15.09
CA THR A 285 10.00 -21.03 -15.56
C THR A 285 10.50 -19.66 -15.13
N MET A 286 11.68 -19.57 -14.49
CA MET A 286 12.15 -18.33 -13.88
C MET A 286 12.58 -17.28 -14.91
N ASN A 287 11.65 -16.40 -15.26
CA ASN A 287 11.94 -15.03 -15.67
C ASN A 287 11.75 -14.04 -14.50
N ILE A 288 11.97 -14.51 -13.27
CA ILE A 288 11.68 -13.79 -12.03
C ILE A 288 12.97 -13.17 -11.47
N SER A 289 12.89 -11.93 -10.97
CA SER A 289 14.04 -11.27 -10.36
C SER A 289 14.48 -11.94 -9.05
N ILE A 290 15.79 -11.95 -8.76
CA ILE A 290 16.33 -12.52 -7.52
C ILE A 290 15.66 -11.91 -6.28
N LYS A 291 15.44 -10.59 -6.28
CA LYS A 291 14.78 -9.88 -5.16
C LYS A 291 13.40 -10.45 -4.84
N GLN A 292 12.66 -10.82 -5.86
CA GLN A 292 11.32 -11.38 -5.71
C GLN A 292 11.36 -12.82 -5.20
N VAL A 293 12.32 -13.62 -5.67
CA VAL A 293 12.59 -14.96 -5.12
C VAL A 293 12.96 -14.88 -3.64
N CYS A 294 13.79 -13.90 -3.23
CA CYS A 294 14.10 -13.67 -1.82
C CYS A 294 12.82 -13.40 -1.01
N LEU A 295 11.92 -12.56 -1.52
CA LEU A 295 10.64 -12.29 -0.84
C LEU A 295 9.76 -13.53 -0.70
N TYR A 296 9.73 -14.42 -1.70
CA TYR A 296 9.00 -15.68 -1.61
C TYR A 296 9.54 -16.57 -0.49
N PHE A 297 10.86 -16.70 -0.37
CA PHE A 297 11.46 -17.43 0.74
C PHE A 297 11.24 -16.75 2.09
N ASP A 298 11.28 -15.42 2.15
CA ASP A 298 10.99 -14.69 3.39
C ASP A 298 9.52 -14.91 3.82
N ILE A 299 8.57 -14.93 2.88
CA ILE A 299 7.16 -15.28 3.14
C ILE A 299 7.05 -16.71 3.67
N LEU A 300 7.67 -17.68 2.99
CA LEU A 300 7.66 -19.09 3.40
C LEU A 300 8.30 -19.28 4.78
N GLY A 301 9.39 -18.57 5.08
CA GLY A 301 10.05 -18.56 6.39
C GLY A 301 9.13 -18.07 7.50
N LYS A 302 8.41 -16.96 7.27
CA LYS A 302 7.41 -16.45 8.24
C LYS A 302 6.26 -17.43 8.47
N ILE A 303 5.78 -18.09 7.42
CA ILE A 303 4.74 -19.13 7.52
C ILE A 303 5.27 -20.32 8.34
N ALA A 304 6.48 -20.79 8.03
CA ALA A 304 7.13 -21.92 8.68
C ALA A 304 7.44 -21.66 10.17
N HIS A 305 7.87 -20.44 10.51
CA HIS A 305 8.21 -20.05 11.87
C HIS A 305 7.05 -20.23 12.87
N TYR A 306 5.82 -20.12 12.39
CA TYR A 306 4.68 -19.98 13.29
C TYR A 306 4.16 -21.31 13.88
N LYS A 307 4.06 -22.38 13.08
CA LYS A 307 3.49 -23.67 13.52
C LYS A 307 4.12 -24.85 12.79
N LYS A 308 4.31 -25.95 13.54
CA LYS A 308 4.80 -27.23 12.97
C LYS A 308 3.92 -27.78 11.86
N GLU A 309 2.60 -27.62 12.00
CA GLU A 309 1.63 -27.98 10.96
C GLU A 309 1.94 -27.30 9.62
N TYR A 310 2.37 -26.03 9.64
CA TYR A 310 2.69 -25.28 8.44
C TYR A 310 4.04 -25.68 7.84
N GLN A 311 5.01 -26.03 8.68
CA GLN A 311 6.28 -26.61 8.22
C GLN A 311 6.04 -27.93 7.46
N THR A 312 5.21 -28.82 8.01
CA THR A 312 4.84 -30.08 7.35
C THR A 312 4.03 -29.84 6.07
N LEU A 313 3.15 -28.84 6.04
CA LEU A 313 2.42 -28.45 4.81
C LEU A 313 3.35 -27.91 3.72
N ILE A 314 4.35 -27.10 4.08
CA ILE A 314 5.38 -26.61 3.14
C ILE A 314 6.16 -27.77 2.55
N GLN A 315 6.54 -28.75 3.37
CA GLN A 315 7.28 -29.92 2.90
C GLN A 315 6.43 -30.83 1.99
N ASN A 316 5.14 -30.97 2.31
CA ASN A 316 4.24 -31.87 1.60
C ASN A 316 3.45 -31.20 0.47
N SER A 317 3.74 -29.94 0.13
CA SER A 317 2.98 -29.23 -0.89
C SER A 317 3.23 -29.88 -2.27
N SER A 318 2.16 -30.40 -2.86
CA SER A 318 2.21 -31.25 -4.06
C SER A 318 1.92 -30.48 -5.35
N SER A 319 2.06 -29.16 -5.36
CA SER A 319 1.68 -28.35 -6.54
C SER A 319 2.63 -28.58 -7.72
N THR A 320 3.87 -28.99 -7.44
CA THR A 320 4.89 -29.33 -8.44
C THR A 320 5.54 -30.68 -8.13
N LYS A 321 6.26 -31.23 -9.12
CA LYS A 321 7.01 -32.49 -8.94
C LYS A 321 8.14 -32.38 -7.91
N ARG A 322 8.72 -31.19 -7.76
CA ARG A 322 9.78 -30.89 -6.78
C ARG A 322 9.21 -30.24 -5.54
N THR A 323 9.75 -30.57 -4.38
CA THR A 323 9.44 -29.91 -3.11
C THR A 323 10.05 -28.50 -3.07
N ILE A 324 9.53 -27.63 -2.20
CA ILE A 324 10.12 -26.30 -1.97
C ILE A 324 11.57 -26.41 -1.48
N LEU A 325 11.88 -27.44 -0.68
CA LEU A 325 13.24 -27.68 -0.19
C LEU A 325 14.20 -28.03 -1.33
N GLU A 326 13.80 -28.90 -2.26
CA GLU A 326 14.60 -29.22 -3.46
C GLU A 326 14.84 -27.98 -4.32
N GLN A 327 13.80 -27.18 -4.57
CA GLN A 327 13.94 -25.91 -5.29
C GLN A 327 14.90 -24.93 -4.58
N ALA A 328 14.85 -24.86 -3.25
CA ALA A 328 15.77 -24.03 -2.47
C ALA A 328 17.23 -24.50 -2.62
N ILE A 329 17.48 -25.80 -2.62
CA ILE A 329 18.82 -26.39 -2.80
C ILE A 329 19.35 -26.05 -4.19
N ASP A 330 18.56 -26.27 -5.24
CA ASP A 330 18.93 -25.92 -6.62
C ASP A 330 19.28 -24.42 -6.76
N LEU A 331 18.56 -23.54 -6.05
CA LEU A 331 18.81 -22.10 -6.05
C LEU A 331 20.07 -21.69 -5.27
N LEU A 332 20.49 -22.47 -4.27
CA LEU A 332 21.76 -22.23 -3.56
C LEU A 332 22.98 -22.41 -4.45
N GLU A 333 22.89 -23.21 -5.53
CA GLU A 333 23.97 -23.39 -6.50
C GLU A 333 24.32 -22.10 -7.26
N ARG A 334 23.40 -21.12 -7.32
CA ARG A 334 23.62 -19.84 -8.02
C ARG A 334 24.54 -18.89 -7.27
N PHE A 335 24.78 -19.11 -5.98
CA PHE A 335 25.66 -18.31 -5.10
C PHE A 335 25.42 -16.79 -5.14
N ASP A 336 24.16 -16.35 -5.05
CA ASP A 336 23.83 -14.94 -4.76
C ASP A 336 23.73 -14.70 -3.25
N ARG A 337 24.31 -13.60 -2.74
CA ARG A 337 24.39 -13.32 -1.30
C ARG A 337 23.01 -13.17 -0.66
N ASP A 338 22.15 -12.36 -1.25
CA ASP A 338 20.85 -12.03 -0.66
C ASP A 338 19.91 -13.24 -0.76
N LEU A 339 19.94 -13.93 -1.90
CA LEU A 339 19.20 -15.18 -2.09
C LEU A 339 19.63 -16.27 -1.09
N THR A 340 20.94 -16.45 -0.92
CA THR A 340 21.47 -17.40 0.06
C THR A 340 20.98 -17.07 1.46
N LEU A 341 21.01 -15.80 1.87
CA LEU A 341 20.52 -15.39 3.18
C LEU A 341 19.03 -15.67 3.38
N SER A 342 18.18 -15.37 2.39
CA SER A 342 16.73 -15.67 2.47
C SER A 342 16.46 -17.17 2.52
N ILE A 343 17.14 -17.98 1.71
CA ILE A 343 16.99 -19.45 1.73
C ILE A 343 17.44 -20.03 3.08
N LEU A 344 18.58 -19.58 3.61
CA LEU A 344 19.09 -20.06 4.90
C LEU A 344 18.15 -19.73 6.06
N ARG A 345 17.55 -18.52 6.05
CA ARG A 345 16.53 -18.12 7.04
C ARG A 345 15.26 -18.97 6.91
N PHE A 346 14.79 -19.19 5.68
CA PHE A 346 13.66 -20.07 5.41
C PHE A 346 13.90 -21.47 5.98
N ILE A 347 15.04 -22.10 5.69
CA ILE A 347 15.36 -23.46 6.16
C ILE A 347 15.48 -23.49 7.70
N ARG A 348 16.09 -22.45 8.28
CA ARG A 348 16.17 -22.30 9.74
C ARG A 348 14.77 -22.28 10.37
N ASP A 349 13.86 -21.51 9.80
CA ASP A 349 12.50 -21.37 10.31
C ASP A 349 11.63 -22.62 10.01
N LEU A 350 11.94 -23.37 8.93
CA LEU A 350 11.36 -24.67 8.61
C LEU A 350 11.70 -25.75 9.65
N CYS A 351 12.93 -25.71 10.19
CA CYS A 351 13.41 -26.66 11.19
C CYS A 351 13.04 -26.28 12.63
N LEU A 352 12.40 -25.13 12.86
CA LEU A 352 12.18 -24.60 14.20
C LEU A 352 11.31 -25.55 15.04
N GLU A 353 11.93 -26.15 16.06
CA GLU A 353 11.33 -27.10 17.00
C GLU A 353 10.65 -28.32 16.34
N ASN A 354 11.03 -28.70 15.11
CA ASN A 354 10.37 -29.79 14.39
C ASN A 354 11.36 -30.89 13.99
N GLU A 355 11.41 -31.94 14.81
CA GLU A 355 12.33 -33.06 14.66
C GLU A 355 12.22 -33.78 13.31
N GLU A 356 11.01 -33.87 12.75
CA GLU A 356 10.80 -34.49 11.43
C GLU A 356 11.46 -33.64 10.33
N GLN A 357 11.24 -32.33 10.33
CA GLN A 357 11.82 -31.42 9.33
C GLN A 357 13.33 -31.26 9.50
N GLN A 358 13.81 -31.24 10.74
CA GLN A 358 15.22 -31.31 11.08
C GLN A 358 15.87 -32.54 10.46
N GLN A 359 15.26 -33.71 10.63
CA GLN A 359 15.78 -34.97 10.10
C GLN A 359 15.78 -34.98 8.57
N ILE A 360 14.70 -34.53 7.93
CA ILE A 360 14.61 -34.40 6.46
C ILE A 360 15.73 -33.49 5.93
N CYS A 361 15.98 -32.35 6.58
CA CYS A 361 17.06 -31.44 6.18
C CYS A 361 18.45 -32.04 6.42
N ALA A 362 18.65 -32.77 7.52
CA ALA A 362 19.93 -33.42 7.84
C ALA A 362 20.27 -34.55 6.86
N ASP A 363 19.27 -35.33 6.46
CA ASP A 363 19.44 -36.46 5.53
C ASP A 363 19.65 -36.00 4.07
N ASN A 364 19.36 -34.73 3.76
CA ASN A 364 19.66 -34.15 2.46
C ASN A 364 21.14 -33.73 2.37
N HIS A 365 21.98 -34.62 1.82
CA HIS A 365 23.43 -34.40 1.67
C HIS A 365 23.80 -33.13 0.89
N LEU A 366 23.02 -32.75 -0.13
CA LEU A 366 23.31 -31.55 -0.92
C LEU A 366 23.11 -30.28 -0.08
N LEU A 367 22.01 -30.22 0.67
CA LEU A 367 21.76 -29.11 1.59
C LEU A 367 22.90 -28.96 2.60
N ILE A 368 23.30 -30.04 3.26
CA ILE A 368 24.39 -30.00 4.24
C ILE A 368 25.71 -29.58 3.58
N ALA A 369 26.02 -30.07 2.38
CA ALA A 369 27.18 -29.63 1.63
C ALA A 369 27.17 -28.11 1.34
N HIS A 370 26.03 -27.55 0.94
CA HIS A 370 25.88 -26.10 0.73
C HIS A 370 26.04 -25.31 2.04
N LEU A 371 25.45 -25.77 3.14
CA LEU A 371 25.59 -25.13 4.47
C LEU A 371 27.05 -25.10 4.92
N LEU A 372 27.73 -26.24 4.83
CA LEU A 372 29.14 -26.37 5.19
C LEU A 372 30.03 -25.53 4.27
N SER A 373 29.76 -25.49 2.96
CA SER A 373 30.44 -24.57 2.04
C SER A 373 30.24 -23.09 2.43
N ALA A 374 29.01 -22.71 2.81
CA ALA A 374 28.68 -21.35 3.25
C ALA A 374 29.42 -20.92 4.54
N LEU A 375 29.87 -21.86 5.39
CA LEU A 375 30.77 -21.55 6.52
C LEU A 375 32.10 -20.94 6.06
N ASN A 376 32.56 -21.28 4.85
CA ASN A 376 33.79 -20.75 4.26
C ASN A 376 33.57 -19.47 3.41
N SER A 377 32.34 -18.93 3.39
CA SER A 377 32.00 -17.70 2.66
C SER A 377 32.83 -16.50 3.13
N THR A 378 33.15 -15.59 2.20
CA THR A 378 33.76 -14.29 2.52
C THR A 378 32.78 -13.36 3.25
N TYR A 379 31.47 -13.59 3.09
CA TYR A 379 30.41 -12.78 3.68
C TYR A 379 30.05 -13.26 5.10
N LYS A 380 30.30 -12.40 6.10
CA LYS A 380 30.14 -12.75 7.52
C LYS A 380 28.69 -13.01 7.96
N ASP A 381 27.75 -12.37 7.30
CA ASP A 381 26.32 -12.61 7.47
C ASP A 381 25.89 -13.97 6.91
N VAL A 382 26.42 -14.39 5.74
CA VAL A 382 26.20 -15.74 5.20
C VAL A 382 26.80 -16.80 6.11
N GLN A 383 28.04 -16.60 6.59
CA GLN A 383 28.67 -17.50 7.57
C GLN A 383 27.78 -17.65 8.81
N ARG A 384 27.35 -16.53 9.39
CA ARG A 384 26.49 -16.54 10.58
C ARG A 384 25.16 -17.22 10.33
N SER A 385 24.49 -16.89 9.22
CA SER A 385 23.21 -17.49 8.89
C SER A 385 23.34 -19.00 8.70
N SER A 386 24.42 -19.47 8.07
CA SER A 386 24.68 -20.91 7.93
C SER A 386 24.87 -21.61 9.28
N VAL A 387 25.65 -21.01 10.20
CA VAL A 387 25.82 -21.54 11.56
C VAL A 387 24.49 -21.59 12.32
N ASP A 388 23.69 -20.53 12.25
CA ASP A 388 22.38 -20.45 12.89
C ASP A 388 21.40 -21.50 12.30
N THR A 389 21.42 -21.71 10.97
CA THR A 389 20.62 -22.73 10.29
C THR A 389 21.06 -24.14 10.69
N LEU A 390 22.37 -24.44 10.70
CA LEU A 390 22.90 -25.72 11.17
C LEU A 390 22.50 -25.98 12.63
N GLN A 391 22.54 -24.96 13.48
CA GLN A 391 22.09 -25.08 14.87
C GLN A 391 20.63 -25.51 14.96
N MET A 392 19.75 -24.91 14.15
CA MET A 392 18.32 -25.26 14.16
C MET A 392 18.05 -26.66 13.59
N ILE A 393 18.87 -27.15 12.66
CA ILE A 393 18.77 -28.54 12.16
C ILE A 393 19.12 -29.55 13.25
N ILE A 394 20.13 -29.28 14.09
CA ILE A 394 20.64 -30.25 15.08
C ILE A 394 20.02 -30.13 16.47
N ILE A 395 19.39 -28.99 16.81
CA ILE A 395 18.96 -28.75 18.19
C ILE A 395 17.90 -29.76 18.61
N HIS A 396 18.17 -30.46 19.71
CA HIS A 396 17.31 -31.50 20.30
C HIS A 396 17.04 -32.74 19.43
N ASN A 397 17.66 -32.90 18.26
CA ASN A 397 17.48 -34.08 17.41
C ASN A 397 18.77 -34.92 17.28
N SER A 398 18.79 -36.08 17.93
CA SER A 398 19.96 -36.96 17.95
C SER A 398 20.32 -37.56 16.59
N GLY A 399 19.32 -37.81 15.74
CA GLY A 399 19.53 -38.31 14.38
C GLY A 399 20.22 -37.26 13.51
N SER A 400 19.69 -36.04 13.52
CA SER A 400 20.27 -34.91 12.78
C SER A 400 21.66 -34.55 13.28
N GLN A 401 21.88 -34.58 14.61
CA GLN A 401 23.22 -34.43 15.21
C GLN A 401 24.20 -35.48 14.68
N PHE A 402 23.77 -36.74 14.55
CA PHE A 402 24.62 -37.83 14.09
C PHE A 402 24.98 -37.64 12.62
N THR A 403 23.98 -37.39 11.78
CA THR A 403 24.15 -37.20 10.35
C THR A 403 25.09 -36.03 10.05
N ILE A 404 24.93 -34.89 10.72
CA ILE A 404 25.80 -33.71 10.50
C ILE A 404 27.21 -33.94 11.05
N PHE A 405 27.35 -34.66 12.17
CA PHE A 405 28.67 -35.04 12.70
C PHE A 405 29.42 -35.92 11.71
N GLN A 406 28.76 -36.94 11.13
CA GLN A 406 29.37 -37.82 10.13
C GLN A 406 29.78 -37.10 8.84
N GLN A 407 29.07 -36.03 8.48
CA GLN A 407 29.39 -35.20 7.31
C GLN A 407 30.52 -34.17 7.54
N GLY A 408 31.22 -34.25 8.68
CA GLY A 408 32.36 -33.37 8.98
C GLY A 408 31.96 -31.98 9.47
N GLY A 409 30.74 -31.83 10.02
CA GLY A 409 30.25 -30.53 10.49
C GLY A 409 31.06 -29.98 11.68
N ALA A 410 31.58 -30.84 12.55
CA ALA A 410 32.34 -30.43 13.73
C ALA A 410 33.69 -29.79 13.34
N GLU A 411 34.43 -30.42 12.43
CA GLU A 411 35.75 -29.98 11.96
C GLU A 411 35.66 -28.61 11.26
N GLN A 412 34.61 -28.43 10.44
CA GLN A 412 34.40 -27.16 9.74
C GLN A 412 34.01 -26.03 10.70
N LEU A 413 33.15 -26.31 11.69
CA LEU A 413 32.79 -25.34 12.72
C LEU A 413 33.98 -24.94 13.59
N LEU A 414 34.84 -25.89 13.99
CA LEU A 414 36.08 -25.62 14.73
C LEU A 414 37.06 -24.79 13.89
N THR A 415 37.19 -25.12 12.61
CA THR A 415 38.01 -24.34 11.66
C THR A 415 37.51 -22.90 11.55
N LEU A 416 36.19 -22.71 11.45
CA LEU A 416 35.58 -21.39 11.42
C LEU A 416 35.77 -20.64 12.74
N LEU A 417 35.63 -21.31 13.90
CA LEU A 417 35.82 -20.71 15.22
C LEU A 417 37.21 -20.09 15.37
N ASN A 418 38.24 -20.77 14.88
CA ASN A 418 39.63 -20.29 14.89
C ASN A 418 39.85 -19.07 14.00
N LYS A 419 39.09 -18.95 12.90
CA LYS A 419 39.18 -17.83 11.95
C LYS A 419 38.24 -16.66 12.30
N ALA A 420 37.21 -16.90 13.10
CA ALA A 420 36.15 -15.92 13.35
C ALA A 420 36.63 -14.80 14.29
N THR A 421 36.59 -13.56 13.80
CA THR A 421 36.95 -12.36 14.59
C THR A 421 35.76 -11.74 15.31
N LEU A 422 34.53 -11.94 14.80
CA LEU A 422 33.31 -11.33 15.34
C LEU A 422 32.81 -12.10 16.58
N PRO A 423 32.66 -11.45 17.75
CA PRO A 423 32.22 -12.13 18.98
C PRO A 423 30.87 -12.84 18.82
N LYS A 424 29.88 -12.20 18.19
CA LYS A 424 28.56 -12.78 17.95
C LYS A 424 28.61 -14.07 17.12
N LEU A 425 29.50 -14.13 16.13
CA LEU A 425 29.68 -15.33 15.30
C LEU A 425 30.35 -16.44 16.11
N ARG A 426 31.38 -16.14 16.92
CA ARG A 426 32.04 -17.12 17.79
C ARG A 426 31.06 -17.76 18.77
N ILE A 427 30.19 -16.95 19.38
CA ILE A 427 29.15 -17.45 20.31
C ILE A 427 28.22 -18.41 19.57
N SER A 428 27.70 -18.02 18.40
CA SER A 428 26.83 -18.88 17.60
C SER A 428 27.52 -20.21 17.25
N ILE A 429 28.78 -20.18 16.81
CA ILE A 429 29.56 -21.40 16.51
C ILE A 429 29.70 -22.31 17.73
N ILE A 430 30.02 -21.75 18.90
CA ILE A 430 30.15 -22.52 20.15
C ILE A 430 28.80 -23.15 20.53
N CYS A 431 27.70 -22.40 20.42
CA CYS A 431 26.37 -22.94 20.68
C CYS A 431 26.00 -24.05 19.70
N THR A 432 26.35 -23.93 18.42
CA THR A 432 26.13 -24.97 17.40
C THR A 432 26.97 -26.21 17.69
N LEU A 433 28.26 -26.06 18.02
CA LEU A 433 29.11 -27.17 18.44
C LEU A 433 28.54 -27.88 19.68
N TRP A 434 28.09 -27.11 20.68
CA TRP A 434 27.45 -27.66 21.87
C TRP A 434 26.20 -28.48 21.52
N SER A 435 25.31 -27.93 20.69
CA SER A 435 24.12 -28.64 20.20
C SER A 435 24.49 -29.89 19.41
N LEU A 436 25.56 -29.86 18.60
CA LEU A 436 26.03 -30.98 17.78
C LEU A 436 26.50 -32.18 18.63
N THR A 437 27.17 -31.90 19.75
CA THR A 437 27.62 -32.96 20.67
C THR A 437 26.49 -33.66 21.39
N GLY A 438 25.34 -32.98 21.53
CA GLY A 438 24.15 -33.51 22.18
C GLY A 438 24.43 -34.01 23.62
N ARG A 439 23.74 -35.10 23.98
CA ARG A 439 23.93 -35.79 25.27
C ARG A 439 24.91 -36.96 25.18
N GLU A 440 25.48 -37.24 24.01
CA GLU A 440 26.28 -38.45 23.79
C GLU A 440 27.72 -38.25 24.27
N PRO A 441 28.21 -39.04 25.24
CA PRO A 441 29.54 -38.84 25.83
C PRO A 441 30.70 -39.00 24.82
N SER A 442 30.55 -39.91 23.86
CA SER A 442 31.55 -40.19 22.82
C SER A 442 31.84 -38.96 21.97
N ARG A 443 30.80 -38.25 21.52
CA ARG A 443 30.94 -37.03 20.69
C ARG A 443 31.53 -35.87 21.47
N ARG A 444 31.23 -35.77 22.77
CA ARG A 444 31.81 -34.75 23.66
C ARG A 444 33.32 -34.90 23.82
N GLN A 445 33.83 -36.12 23.84
CA GLN A 445 35.28 -36.36 23.95
C GLN A 445 36.04 -35.96 22.69
N THR A 446 35.45 -36.13 21.50
CA THR A 446 36.10 -35.74 20.23
C THR A 446 36.10 -34.23 19.98
N THR A 447 35.18 -33.51 20.60
CA THR A 447 34.99 -32.05 20.39
C THR A 447 35.60 -31.18 21.48
N ALA A 448 35.90 -31.76 22.65
CA ALA A 448 36.65 -31.12 23.73
C ALA A 448 38.15 -31.19 23.45
#